data_AF-A0A7Y5BN00-F1
#
_entry.id   AF-A0A7Y5BN00-F1
#
_cell.length_a   1.000
_cell.length_b   1.000
_cell.length_c   1.000
_cell.angle_alpha   90.00
_cell.angle_beta   90.00
_cell.angle_gamma   90.00
#
_symmetry.space_group_name_H-M   'P 1'
#
loop_
_entity.id
_entity.type
_entity.pdbx_description
1 polymer ?
#
loop_
_entity_poly.entity_id
_entity_poly.type
_entity_poly.pdbx_seq_one_letter_code
_entity_poly.pdbx_strand_id
1 'polypeptide(L)'
;MFIPPHPGEILKTEFLEPLEMSQNRLAMDIHVPAHRIMEIVHGKRRISADTALRLAKYFRTTPEFWLKLQMDYDLALARAALSEDLERQITTCAPPGRLCYEG
;
A
#
# COMPACT_ATOMS: atom_id res chain seq x y z
N MET A 1 1.83 0.49 19.53
CA MET A 1 1.30 0.33 18.16
C MET A 1 2.48 0.29 17.21
N PHE A 2 2.61 -0.73 16.35
CA PHE A 2 3.64 -0.77 15.30
C PHE A 2 3.02 -0.25 14.00
N ILE A 3 3.70 0.67 13.32
CA ILE A 3 3.32 1.14 11.98
C ILE A 3 4.30 0.48 11.01
N PRO A 4 3.83 -0.33 10.04
CA PRO A 4 4.71 -0.90 9.04
C PRO A 4 5.35 0.21 8.19
N PRO A 5 6.49 -0.03 7.54
CA PRO A 5 7.12 0.97 6.69
C PRO A 5 6.22 1.36 5.52
N HIS A 6 6.36 2.61 5.05
CA HIS A 6 5.67 3.04 3.84
C HIS A 6 6.15 2.20 2.64
N PRO A 7 5.29 1.84 1.67
CA PRO A 7 5.70 1.02 0.52
C PRO A 7 6.86 1.59 -0.28
N GLY A 8 6.99 2.92 -0.31
CA GLY A 8 8.12 3.61 -0.93
C GLY A 8 9.46 3.42 -0.22
N GLU A 9 9.45 3.19 1.10
CA GLU A 9 10.65 2.83 1.84
C GLU A 9 11.10 1.42 1.47
N ILE A 10 10.16 0.47 1.33
CA ILE A 10 10.43 -0.87 0.81
C ILE A 10 10.94 -0.82 -0.65
N LEU A 11 10.32 0.00 -1.51
CA LEU A 11 10.79 0.21 -2.87
C LEU A 11 12.25 0.69 -2.90
N LYS A 12 12.62 1.59 -1.98
CA LYS A 12 13.97 2.12 -1.89
C LYS A 12 14.98 1.08 -1.41
N THR A 13 14.70 0.48 -0.25
CA THR A 13 15.65 -0.38 0.49
C THR A 13 15.78 -1.78 -0.09
N GLU A 14 14.68 -2.36 -0.58
CA GLU A 14 14.66 -3.76 -1.06
C GLU A 14 14.86 -3.88 -2.58
N PHE A 15 14.71 -2.78 -3.33
CA PHE A 15 14.82 -2.81 -4.80
C PHE A 15 15.82 -1.79 -5.34
N LEU A 16 15.68 -0.50 -5.05
CA LEU A 16 16.54 0.53 -5.67
C LEU A 16 17.98 0.46 -5.18
N GLU A 17 18.20 0.38 -3.87
CA GLU A 17 19.53 0.33 -3.27
C GLU A 17 20.31 -0.94 -3.67
N PRO A 18 19.75 -2.17 -3.61
CA PRO A 18 20.45 -3.38 -4.04
C PRO A 18 20.75 -3.44 -5.55
N LEU A 19 19.97 -2.72 -6.36
CA LEU A 19 20.17 -2.63 -7.81
C LEU A 19 21.03 -1.43 -8.24
N GLU A 20 21.51 -0.63 -7.28
CA GLU A 20 22.21 0.65 -7.52
C GLU A 20 21.44 1.55 -8.51
N MET A 21 20.11 1.55 -8.39
CA MET A 21 19.20 2.16 -9.34
C MET A 21 18.67 3.49 -8.82
N SER A 22 18.79 4.55 -9.63
CA SER A 22 18.21 5.84 -9.28
C SER A 22 16.68 5.87 -9.47
N GLN A 23 16.01 6.71 -8.69
CA GLN A 23 14.56 6.95 -8.82
C GLN A 23 14.18 7.43 -10.24
N ASN A 24 15.04 8.27 -10.84
CA ASN A 24 14.86 8.76 -12.20
C ASN A 24 14.95 7.62 -13.23
N ARG A 25 15.91 6.70 -13.07
CA ARG A 25 16.05 5.53 -13.94
C ARG A 25 14.79 4.66 -13.87
N LEU A 26 14.34 4.32 -12.67
CA LEU A 26 13.10 3.56 -12.49
C LEU A 26 11.91 4.27 -13.18
N ALA A 27 11.77 5.58 -12.98
CA ALA A 27 10.67 6.35 -13.54
C ALA A 27 10.64 6.30 -15.08
N MET A 28 11.80 6.43 -15.73
CA MET A 28 11.94 6.28 -17.18
C MET A 28 11.57 4.87 -17.62
N ASP A 29 12.12 3.85 -16.98
CA ASP A 29 11.93 2.46 -17.37
C ASP A 29 10.45 2.03 -17.26
N ILE A 30 9.72 2.52 -16.26
CA ILE A 30 8.30 2.22 -16.07
C ILE A 30 7.36 3.26 -16.67
N HIS A 31 7.89 4.22 -17.42
CA HIS A 31 7.17 5.24 -18.18
C HIS A 31 6.22 6.09 -17.31
N VAL A 32 6.73 6.65 -16.20
CA VAL A 32 6.02 7.58 -15.32
C VAL A 32 6.86 8.83 -15.05
N PRO A 33 6.25 9.96 -14.66
CA PRO A 33 7.02 11.14 -14.27
C PRO A 33 7.94 10.85 -13.07
N ALA A 34 9.19 11.30 -13.12
CA ALA A 34 10.17 11.11 -12.05
C ALA A 34 9.67 11.57 -10.67
N HIS A 35 8.93 12.69 -10.65
CA HIS A 35 8.32 13.23 -9.43
C HIS A 35 7.40 12.21 -8.74
N ARG A 36 6.72 11.33 -9.50
CA ARG A 36 5.86 10.28 -8.94
C ARG A 36 6.66 9.30 -8.09
N ILE A 37 7.78 8.80 -8.61
CA ILE A 37 8.65 7.86 -7.88
C ILE A 37 9.31 8.53 -6.69
N MET A 38 9.76 9.78 -6.87
CA MET A 38 10.31 10.58 -5.78
C MET A 38 9.30 10.71 -4.63
N GLU A 39 8.07 11.14 -4.90
CA GLU A 39 7.07 11.28 -3.85
C GLU A 39 6.73 9.94 -3.18
N ILE A 40 6.69 8.84 -3.93
CA ILE A 40 6.46 7.51 -3.36
C ILE A 40 7.58 7.14 -2.40
N VAL A 41 8.84 7.22 -2.84
CA VAL A 41 10.02 6.87 -2.02
C VAL A 41 10.11 7.71 -0.75
N HIS A 42 9.70 8.99 -0.82
CA HIS A 42 9.69 9.88 0.35
C HIS A 42 8.40 9.78 1.20
N GLY A 43 7.52 8.81 0.95
CA GLY A 43 6.29 8.62 1.73
C GLY A 43 5.22 9.69 1.53
N LYS A 44 5.37 10.55 0.52
CA LYS A 44 4.46 11.66 0.21
C LYS A 44 3.31 11.24 -0.72
N ARG A 45 3.46 10.13 -1.44
CA ARG A 45 2.47 9.61 -2.39
C ARG A 45 2.27 8.12 -2.18
N ARG A 46 1.00 7.71 -2.22
CA ARG A 46 0.59 6.30 -2.20
C ARG A 46 0.89 5.59 -3.51
N ILE A 47 1.10 4.29 -3.45
CA ILE A 47 1.11 3.43 -4.63
C ILE A 47 -0.33 3.21 -5.12
N SER A 48 -0.63 3.66 -6.34
CA SER A 48 -1.89 3.38 -7.03
C SER A 48 -1.86 2.03 -7.76
N ALA A 49 -3.02 1.52 -8.19
CA ALA A 49 -3.10 0.30 -9.01
C ALA A 49 -2.28 0.39 -10.31
N ASP A 50 -2.31 1.52 -11.03
CA ASP A 50 -1.46 1.78 -12.21
C ASP A 50 0.04 1.64 -11.87
N THR A 51 0.46 2.21 -10.74
CA THR A 51 1.86 2.14 -10.32
C THR A 51 2.24 0.72 -9.89
N ALA A 52 1.35 0.02 -9.17
CA ALA A 52 1.56 -1.37 -8.78
C ALA A 52 1.72 -2.30 -9.99
N LEU A 53 0.88 -2.16 -11.02
CA LEU A 53 1.00 -2.93 -12.27
C LEU A 53 2.35 -2.70 -12.96
N ARG A 54 2.81 -1.44 -13.02
CA ARG A 54 4.09 -1.06 -13.62
C ARG A 54 5.28 -1.62 -12.84
N LEU A 55 5.29 -1.46 -11.51
CA LEU A 55 6.35 -1.98 -10.65
C LEU A 55 6.39 -3.51 -10.70
N ALA A 56 5.24 -4.17 -10.66
CA ALA A 56 5.12 -5.62 -10.77
C ALA A 56 5.73 -6.15 -12.08
N LYS A 57 5.38 -5.51 -13.21
CA LYS A 57 5.93 -5.87 -14.51
C LYS A 57 7.45 -5.69 -14.56
N TYR A 58 7.96 -4.60 -14.00
CA TYR A 58 9.39 -4.27 -14.03
C TYR A 58 10.23 -5.17 -13.12
N PHE A 59 9.81 -5.34 -11.88
CA PHE A 59 10.56 -6.11 -10.87
C PHE A 59 10.21 -7.61 -10.82
N ARG A 60 9.32 -8.09 -11.71
CA ARG A 60 8.83 -9.47 -11.73
C ARG A 60 8.18 -9.88 -10.39
N THR A 61 7.40 -8.97 -9.81
CA THR A 61 6.57 -9.21 -8.63
C THR A 61 5.09 -9.21 -9.04
N THR A 62 4.16 -9.18 -8.07
CA THR A 62 2.73 -9.07 -8.34
C THR A 62 2.21 -7.68 -7.98
N PRO A 63 1.16 -7.16 -8.64
CA PRO A 63 0.53 -5.89 -8.26
C PRO A 63 -0.01 -5.93 -6.82
N GLU A 64 -0.53 -7.08 -6.41
CA GLU A 64 -1.10 -7.30 -5.07
C GLU A 64 -0.04 -7.15 -3.98
N PHE A 65 1.21 -7.53 -4.24
CA PHE A 65 2.31 -7.32 -3.31
C PHE A 65 2.43 -5.83 -2.96
N TRP A 66 2.48 -4.95 -3.97
CA TRP A 66 2.60 -3.50 -3.75
C TRP A 66 1.36 -2.90 -3.09
N LEU A 67 0.16 -3.32 -3.52
CA LEU A 67 -1.09 -2.84 -2.94
C LEU A 67 -1.28 -3.30 -1.51
N LYS A 68 -0.82 -4.50 -1.16
CA LYS A 68 -0.87 -5.02 0.20
C LYS A 68 0.03 -4.20 1.14
N LEU A 69 1.24 -3.86 0.73
CA LEU A 69 2.10 -2.95 1.51
C LEU A 69 1.39 -1.61 1.78
N GLN A 70 0.74 -1.05 0.75
CA GLN A 70 0.03 0.21 0.87
C GLN A 70 -1.16 0.09 1.83
N MET A 71 -1.96 -0.97 1.69
CA MET A 71 -3.10 -1.25 2.56
C MET A 71 -2.66 -1.43 4.02
N ASP A 72 -1.62 -2.21 4.26
CA ASP A 72 -1.13 -2.50 5.62
C ASP A 72 -0.62 -1.21 6.30
N TYR A 73 0.08 -0.34 5.57
CA TYR A 73 0.47 1.01 6.02
C TYR A 73 -0.72 1.90 6.34
N ASP A 74 -1.67 1.99 5.41
CA ASP A 74 -2.82 2.89 5.53
C ASP A 74 -3.75 2.49 6.68
N LEU A 75 -3.97 1.19 6.86
CA LEU A 75 -4.76 0.66 7.97
C LEU A 75 -4.07 0.91 9.32
N ALA A 76 -2.76 0.77 9.40
CA ALA A 76 -2.03 1.04 10.64
C ALA A 76 -2.13 2.51 11.06
N LEU A 77 -1.97 3.44 10.10
CA LEU A 77 -2.17 4.87 10.35
C LEU A 77 -3.60 5.19 10.76
N ALA A 78 -4.59 4.67 10.03
CA ALA A 78 -6.00 4.92 10.33
C ALA A 78 -6.39 4.38 11.71
N ARG A 79 -5.94 3.17 12.07
CA ARG A 79 -6.15 2.59 13.40
C ARG A 79 -5.53 3.46 14.50
N ALA A 80 -4.30 3.94 14.30
CA ALA A 80 -3.64 4.80 15.27
C ALA A 80 -4.36 6.15 15.47
N ALA A 81 -5.01 6.67 14.42
CA ALA A 81 -5.73 7.95 14.48
C ALA A 81 -7.17 7.82 15.03
N LEU A 82 -7.84 6.68 14.80
CA LEU A 82 -9.29 6.54 14.99
C LEU A 82 -9.69 5.58 16.10
N SER A 83 -8.76 4.89 16.76
CA SER A 83 -9.09 3.73 17.61
C SER A 83 -10.13 3.99 18.70
N GLU A 84 -10.07 5.13 19.40
CA GLU A 84 -11.04 5.44 20.46
C GLU A 84 -12.37 5.98 19.92
N ASP A 85 -12.35 6.61 18.75
CA ASP A 85 -13.53 7.24 18.14
C ASP A 85 -14.41 6.19 17.45
N LEU A 86 -13.78 5.20 16.81
CA LEU A 86 -14.46 4.13 16.09
C LEU A 86 -15.35 3.29 17.01
N GLU A 87 -14.83 2.91 18.18
CA GLU A 87 -15.54 2.08 19.17
C GLU A 87 -16.75 2.82 19.79
N ARG A 88 -16.71 4.15 19.86
CA ARG A 88 -17.81 4.95 20.40
C ARG A 88 -18.93 5.17 19.38
N GLN A 89 -18.58 5.31 18.10
CA GLN A 89 -19.51 5.71 17.06
C GLN A 89 -20.14 4.54 16.30
N ILE A 90 -19.49 3.38 16.26
CA ILE A 90 -19.94 2.23 15.44
C ILE A 90 -20.55 1.16 16.33
N THR A 91 -21.84 0.86 16.11
CA THR A 91 -22.47 -0.36 16.63
C THR A 91 -22.30 -1.48 15.60
N THR A 92 -21.85 -2.66 16.05
CA THR A 92 -21.69 -3.82 15.16
C THR A 92 -23.05 -4.31 14.67
N CYS A 93 -23.19 -4.50 13.36
CA CYS A 93 -24.33 -5.23 12.82
C CYS A 93 -24.21 -6.67 13.31
N ALA A 94 -25.26 -7.21 13.94
CA ALA A 94 -25.29 -8.59 14.36
C ALA A 94 -25.00 -9.50 13.15
N PRO A 95 -24.20 -10.58 13.30
CA PRO A 95 -24.00 -11.52 12.21
C PRO A 95 -25.37 -12.04 11.74
N PRO A 96 -25.60 -12.20 10.43
CA PRO A 96 -26.85 -12.77 9.95
C PRO A 96 -27.06 -14.11 10.65
N GLY A 97 -28.15 -14.20 11.41
CA GLY A 97 -28.53 -15.38 12.16
C GLY A 97 -28.53 -16.61 11.25
N ARG A 98 -28.10 -17.74 11.80
CA ARG A 98 -28.25 -19.05 11.17
C ARG A 98 -29.71 -19.24 10.73
N LEU A 99 -29.88 -19.80 9.53
CA LEU A 99 -31.07 -20.46 8.98
C LEU A 99 -32.21 -19.56 8.45
N CYS A 100 -32.30 -19.50 7.11
CA CYS A 100 -33.57 -19.51 6.36
C CYS A 100 -33.35 -20.31 5.05
N TYR A 101 -33.13 -21.63 5.15
CA TYR A 101 -33.48 -22.57 4.08
C TYR A 101 -34.14 -23.80 4.73
N GLU A 102 -35.37 -23.62 5.17
CA GLU A 102 -36.33 -24.71 5.22
C GLU A 102 -37.53 -24.25 4.40
N GLY A 103 -37.80 -24.97 3.32
CA GLY A 103 -38.83 -24.66 2.33
C GLY A 103 -38.53 -25.32 0.99
#